data_AF-A0A7J4JT14-F1
#
_entry.id   AF-A0A7J4JT14-F1
#
_cell.length_a   1.000
_cell.length_b   1.000
_cell.length_c   1.000
_cell.angle_alpha   90.00
_cell.angle_beta   90.00
_cell.angle_gamma   90.00
#
_symmetry.space_group_name_H-M   'P 1'
#
loop_
_entity.id
_entity.type
_entity.pdbx_description
1 polymer ?
#
loop_
_entity_poly.entity_id
_entity_poly.type
_entity_poly.pdbx_seq_one_letter_code
_entity_poly.pdbx_strand_id
1 'polypeptide(L)'
;MALLARGYTIAETTTFLRKRYHPDEALEVVRNAYFPIHSPFAISRLEGKSRKEILTALRRIGDARKRASELFKRLNEDPDFARARAERTRKVLRRRNADSDFVRDKTERLKRLNADLEFRAKHLYGVKRFWEDYRLRKAVELHRPAGWGGPSSKQKGRERVPIVVDLDEIVAHDLLREDVVKALTGLPSLEQAVVSEEYGLDFPHGQDLKKIDGSEWNRLLNLGLAKLRKNKKLKNWLG
;
A
#
# COMPACT_ATOMS: atom_id res chain seq x y z
N MET A 1 12.64 -25.71 5.61
CA MET A 1 12.36 -26.72 6.66
C MET A 1 11.88 -28.05 6.10
N ALA A 2 10.89 -28.07 5.20
CA ALA A 2 10.36 -29.33 4.65
C ALA A 2 11.43 -30.22 3.97
N LEU A 3 12.41 -29.62 3.29
CA LEU A 3 13.50 -30.34 2.63
C LEU A 3 14.44 -31.03 3.65
N LEU A 4 14.86 -30.31 4.69
CA LEU A 4 15.64 -30.91 5.79
C LEU A 4 14.87 -32.04 6.50
N ALA A 5 13.56 -31.89 6.69
CA ALA A 5 12.73 -32.95 7.28
C ALA A 5 12.63 -34.21 6.38
N ARG A 6 12.78 -34.03 5.07
CA ARG A 6 12.86 -35.12 4.08
C ARG A 6 14.25 -35.76 4.01
N GLY A 7 15.23 -35.28 4.77
CA GLY A 7 16.57 -35.86 4.87
C GLY A 7 17.64 -35.17 4.01
N TYR A 8 17.30 -34.08 3.32
CA TYR A 8 18.29 -33.30 2.57
C TYR A 8 19.26 -32.62 3.53
N THR A 9 20.53 -32.57 3.14
CA THR A 9 21.56 -31.77 3.81
C THR A 9 21.32 -30.27 3.58
N ILE A 10 22.03 -29.43 4.35
CA ILE A 10 21.98 -27.98 4.17
C ILE A 10 22.53 -27.57 2.80
N ALA A 11 23.60 -28.21 2.34
CA ALA A 11 24.19 -27.95 1.02
C ALA A 11 23.23 -28.28 -0.13
N GLU A 12 22.58 -29.44 -0.09
CA GLU A 12 21.59 -29.84 -1.10
C GLU A 12 20.36 -28.93 -1.05
N THR A 13 19.90 -28.59 0.15
CA THR A 13 18.77 -27.68 0.32
C THR A 13 19.10 -26.29 -0.21
N THR A 14 20.30 -25.79 0.04
CA THR A 14 20.77 -24.49 -0.47
C THR A 14 20.83 -24.50 -1.99
N THR A 15 21.36 -25.56 -2.59
CA THR A 15 21.41 -25.74 -4.05
C THR A 15 20.01 -25.77 -4.66
N PHE A 16 19.09 -26.48 -4.03
CA PHE A 16 17.68 -26.50 -4.44
C PHE A 16 17.03 -25.12 -4.34
N LEU A 17 17.25 -24.39 -3.24
CA LEU A 17 16.70 -23.06 -3.02
C LEU A 17 17.25 -22.05 -4.03
N ARG A 18 18.55 -22.09 -4.32
CA ARG A 18 19.18 -21.28 -5.38
C ARG A 18 18.51 -21.56 -6.72
N LYS A 19 18.52 -22.82 -7.17
CA LYS A 19 17.97 -23.21 -8.47
C LYS A 19 16.51 -22.80 -8.67
N ARG A 20 15.70 -22.84 -7.60
CA ARG A 20 14.26 -22.59 -7.69
C ARG A 20 13.84 -21.14 -7.47
N TYR A 21 14.53 -20.41 -6.60
CA TYR A 21 14.08 -19.09 -6.15
C TYR A 21 15.11 -17.98 -6.33
N HIS A 22 16.39 -18.32 -6.47
CA HIS A 22 17.50 -17.36 -6.53
C HIS A 22 18.56 -17.82 -7.53
N PRO A 23 18.23 -18.03 -8.82
CA PRO A 23 19.13 -18.67 -9.78
C PRO A 23 20.42 -17.88 -10.00
N ASP A 24 20.35 -16.55 -9.89
CA ASP A 24 21.45 -15.63 -10.15
C ASP A 24 22.30 -15.32 -8.91
N GLU A 25 21.89 -15.80 -7.74
CA GLU A 25 22.57 -15.52 -6.48
C GLU A 25 23.65 -16.56 -6.17
N ALA A 26 24.75 -16.11 -5.57
CA ALA A 26 25.79 -17.01 -5.09
C ALA A 26 25.24 -17.96 -3.99
N LEU A 27 25.73 -19.21 -3.96
CA LEU A 27 25.26 -20.21 -2.98
C LEU A 27 25.43 -19.74 -1.54
N GLU A 28 26.50 -19.00 -1.23
CA GLU A 28 26.73 -18.46 0.11
C GLU A 28 25.69 -17.42 0.52
N VAL A 29 25.26 -16.56 -0.41
CA VAL A 29 24.21 -15.56 -0.15
C VAL A 29 22.90 -16.27 0.17
N VAL A 30 22.53 -17.27 -0.63
CA VAL A 30 21.34 -18.09 -0.40
C VAL A 30 21.45 -18.88 0.91
N ARG A 31 22.62 -19.45 1.22
CA ARG A 31 22.86 -20.17 2.47
C ARG A 31 22.66 -19.25 3.67
N ASN A 32 23.24 -18.06 3.64
CA ASN A 32 23.16 -17.11 4.75
C ASN A 32 21.74 -16.55 4.94
N ALA A 33 21.00 -16.35 3.85
CA ALA A 33 19.62 -15.89 3.90
C ALA A 33 18.67 -16.91 4.55
N TYR A 34 18.82 -18.20 4.22
CA TYR A 34 17.90 -19.25 4.67
C TYR A 34 18.39 -20.04 5.90
N PHE A 35 19.70 -20.05 6.14
CA PHE A 35 20.36 -20.76 7.24
C PHE A 35 21.31 -19.82 8.00
N PRO A 36 20.80 -18.74 8.62
CA PRO A 36 21.65 -17.75 9.28
C PRO A 36 22.42 -18.35 10.45
N ILE A 37 23.70 -18.02 10.55
CA ILE A 37 24.64 -18.52 11.58
C ILE A 37 24.30 -17.97 12.97
N HIS A 38 23.90 -16.70 13.07
CA HIS A 38 23.75 -15.99 14.34
C HIS A 38 22.30 -15.89 14.85
N SER A 39 21.40 -16.78 14.41
CA SER A 39 20.02 -16.81 14.92
C SER A 39 19.90 -17.69 16.17
N PRO A 40 19.09 -17.33 17.19
CA PRO A 40 18.73 -18.26 18.26
C PRO A 40 18.00 -19.52 17.75
N PHE A 41 17.49 -19.48 16.52
CA PHE A 41 16.92 -20.61 15.79
C PHE A 41 17.77 -21.02 14.59
N ALA A 42 19.07 -20.70 14.61
CA ALA A 42 20.02 -21.04 13.54
C ALA A 42 19.94 -22.53 13.27
N ILE A 43 19.61 -22.86 12.02
CA ILE A 43 19.51 -24.23 11.52
C ILE A 43 20.87 -24.69 11.02
N SER A 44 21.78 -23.76 10.71
CA SER A 44 23.17 -24.01 10.35
C SER A 44 23.91 -24.85 11.40
N ARG A 45 23.59 -24.71 12.70
CA ARG A 45 24.14 -25.59 13.77
C ARG A 45 23.73 -27.06 13.68
N LEU A 46 22.82 -27.40 12.77
CA LEU A 46 22.35 -28.77 12.51
C LEU A 46 23.06 -29.41 11.32
N GLU A 47 24.03 -28.72 10.71
CA GLU A 47 24.90 -29.28 9.70
C GLU A 47 25.67 -30.50 10.23
N GLY A 48 25.75 -31.57 9.43
CA GLY A 48 26.43 -32.81 9.82
C GLY A 48 25.67 -33.68 10.86
N LYS A 49 24.51 -33.25 11.37
CA LYS A 49 23.73 -34.04 12.33
C LYS A 49 22.89 -35.11 11.65
N SER A 50 22.59 -36.19 12.38
CA SER A 50 21.71 -37.24 11.89
C SER A 50 20.28 -36.71 11.67
N ARG A 51 19.54 -37.33 10.75
CA ARG A 51 18.14 -36.97 10.47
C ARG A 51 17.27 -36.92 11.74
N LYS A 52 17.48 -37.88 12.66
CA LYS A 52 16.76 -37.95 13.93
C LYS A 52 17.02 -36.70 14.77
N GLU A 53 18.28 -36.29 14.91
CA GLU A 53 18.65 -35.09 15.66
C GLU A 53 18.11 -33.81 15.01
N ILE A 54 18.15 -33.72 13.68
CA ILE A 54 17.57 -32.58 12.94
C ILE A 54 16.09 -32.47 13.25
N LEU A 55 15.33 -33.57 13.14
CA LEU A 55 13.89 -33.58 13.42
C LEU A 55 13.58 -33.21 14.89
N THR A 56 14.35 -33.73 15.85
CA THR A 56 14.21 -33.37 17.26
C THR A 56 14.48 -31.87 17.48
N ALA A 57 15.52 -31.32 16.87
CA ALA A 57 15.85 -29.91 16.97
C ALA A 57 14.76 -29.03 16.34
N LEU A 58 14.24 -29.41 15.16
CA LEU A 58 13.16 -28.69 14.49
C LEU A 58 11.87 -28.69 15.34
N ARG A 59 11.54 -29.82 15.98
CA ARG A 59 10.39 -29.89 16.91
C ARG A 59 10.57 -28.91 18.08
N ARG A 60 11.74 -28.93 18.74
CA ARG A 60 12.06 -28.00 19.85
C ARG A 60 11.97 -26.53 19.42
N ILE A 61 12.44 -26.20 18.21
CA ILE A 61 12.33 -24.84 17.64
C ILE A 61 10.85 -24.47 17.43
N GLY A 62 10.04 -25.39 16.89
CA GLY A 62 8.61 -25.22 16.73
C GLY A 62 7.90 -24.95 18.07
N ASP A 63 8.18 -25.75 19.09
CA ASP A 63 7.60 -25.63 20.43
C ASP A 63 8.02 -24.31 21.11
N ALA A 64 9.29 -23.91 20.95
CA ALA A 64 9.78 -22.62 21.44
C ALA A 64 9.06 -21.45 20.76
N ARG A 65 8.85 -21.50 19.45
CA ARG A 65 8.08 -20.48 18.71
C ARG A 65 6.62 -20.42 19.14
N LYS A 66 6.00 -21.59 19.37
CA LYS A 66 4.62 -21.66 19.85
C LYS A 66 4.48 -21.02 21.24
N ARG A 67 5.35 -21.39 22.19
CA ARG A 67 5.41 -20.77 23.52
C ARG A 67 5.66 -19.27 23.46
N ALA A 68 6.60 -18.82 22.62
CA ALA A 68 6.88 -17.39 22.45
C ALA A 68 5.66 -16.65 21.87
N SER A 69 4.96 -17.23 20.89
CA SER A 69 3.73 -16.67 20.33
C SER A 69 2.62 -16.57 21.37
N GLU A 70 2.42 -17.61 22.17
CA GLU A 70 1.43 -17.61 23.26
C GLU A 70 1.77 -16.58 24.34
N LEU A 71 3.04 -16.48 24.73
CA LEU A 71 3.52 -15.45 25.65
C LEU A 71 3.28 -14.04 25.08
N PHE A 72 3.60 -13.81 23.80
CA PHE A 72 3.34 -12.54 23.15
C PHE A 72 1.85 -12.22 23.06
N LYS A 73 0.97 -13.21 22.85
CA LYS A 73 -0.48 -13.01 22.89
C LYS A 73 -0.93 -12.56 24.29
N ARG A 74 -0.51 -13.26 25.33
CA ARG A 74 -0.80 -12.89 26.73
C ARG A 74 -0.29 -11.50 27.08
N LEU A 75 0.95 -11.17 26.70
CA LEU A 75 1.52 -9.84 26.94
C LEU A 75 0.78 -8.74 26.17
N ASN A 76 0.22 -9.01 24.99
CA ASN A 76 -0.58 -8.01 24.28
C ASN A 76 -2.01 -7.86 24.85
N GLU A 77 -2.48 -8.80 25.68
CA GLU A 77 -3.75 -8.67 26.41
C GLU A 77 -3.59 -7.75 27.63
N ASP A 78 -2.36 -7.61 28.16
CA ASP A 78 -2.01 -6.62 29.18
C ASP A 78 -2.03 -5.18 28.58
N PRO A 79 -2.94 -4.30 29.04
CA PRO A 79 -3.05 -2.94 28.53
C PRO A 79 -1.78 -2.10 28.76
N ASP A 80 -1.06 -2.32 29.86
CA ASP A 80 0.11 -1.52 30.23
C ASP A 80 1.31 -1.89 29.37
N PHE A 81 1.49 -3.19 29.11
CA PHE A 81 2.50 -3.65 28.14
C PHE A 81 2.20 -3.12 26.72
N ALA A 82 0.94 -3.18 26.28
CA ALA A 82 0.54 -2.68 24.97
C ALA A 82 0.78 -1.16 24.82
N ARG A 83 0.48 -0.38 25.87
CA ARG A 83 0.73 1.08 25.92
C ARG A 83 2.23 1.38 25.88
N ALA A 84 3.02 0.76 26.75
CA ALA A 84 4.47 0.97 26.81
C ALA A 84 5.16 0.62 25.48
N ARG A 85 4.74 -0.46 24.82
CA ARG A 85 5.23 -0.83 23.50
C ARG A 85 4.86 0.20 22.43
N ALA A 86 3.63 0.68 22.42
CA ALA A 86 3.17 1.70 21.48
C ALA A 86 3.94 3.01 21.66
N GLU A 87 4.19 3.42 22.90
CA GLU A 87 4.97 4.60 23.24
C GLU A 87 6.42 4.48 22.77
N ARG A 88 7.11 3.36 23.10
CA ARG A 88 8.47 3.10 22.60
C ARG A 88 8.54 3.17 21.07
N THR A 89 7.57 2.56 20.39
CA THR A 89 7.48 2.58 18.93
C THR A 89 7.30 4.00 18.41
N ARG A 90 6.42 4.80 19.02
CA ARG A 90 6.22 6.22 18.68
C ARG A 90 7.51 7.03 18.89
N LYS A 91 8.23 6.81 19.99
CA LYS A 91 9.49 7.50 20.31
C LYS A 91 10.57 7.20 19.25
N VAL A 92 10.72 5.94 18.86
CA VAL A 92 11.65 5.54 17.78
C VAL A 92 11.25 6.18 16.46
N LEU A 93 9.96 6.15 16.10
CA LEU A 93 9.44 6.78 14.89
C LEU A 93 9.67 8.30 14.87
N ARG A 94 9.41 8.99 15.99
CA ARG A 94 9.66 10.44 16.11
C ARG A 94 11.14 10.76 15.91
N ARG A 95 12.04 10.02 16.57
CA ARG A 95 13.49 10.20 16.38
C ARG A 95 13.90 9.97 14.94
N ARG A 96 13.42 8.90 14.32
CA ARG A 96 13.76 8.58 12.92
C ARG A 96 13.21 9.59 11.92
N ASN A 97 12.03 10.16 12.18
CA ASN A 97 11.45 11.19 11.31
C ASN A 97 12.01 12.59 11.58
N ALA A 98 12.73 12.81 12.69
CA ALA A 98 13.45 14.06 12.95
C ALA A 98 14.84 14.09 12.28
N ASP A 99 15.33 12.93 11.83
CA ASP A 99 16.54 12.81 11.04
C ASP A 99 16.30 13.31 9.61
N SER A 100 16.96 14.41 9.24
CA SER A 100 16.79 15.08 7.95
C SER A 100 17.26 14.22 6.78
N ASP A 101 18.32 13.42 6.96
CA ASP A 101 18.83 12.53 5.91
C ASP A 101 17.83 11.40 5.64
N PHE A 102 17.25 10.82 6.70
CA PHE A 102 16.19 9.82 6.55
C PHE A 102 14.95 10.37 5.84
N VAL A 103 14.52 11.59 6.17
CA VAL A 103 13.36 12.22 5.54
C VAL A 103 13.64 12.54 4.07
N ARG A 104 14.82 13.08 3.75
CA ARG A 104 15.24 13.36 2.37
C ARG A 104 15.23 12.09 1.53
N ASP A 105 15.91 11.03 1.98
CA ASP A 105 16.02 9.78 1.23
C ASP A 105 14.65 9.11 1.03
N LYS A 106 13.79 9.15 2.06
CA LYS A 106 12.41 8.69 1.95
C LYS A 106 11.63 9.48 0.90
N THR A 107 11.80 10.80 0.88
CA THR A 107 11.10 11.71 -0.04
C THR A 107 11.55 11.48 -1.47
N GLU A 108 12.85 11.40 -1.71
CA GLU A 108 13.42 11.10 -3.02
C GLU A 108 12.99 9.72 -3.53
N ARG A 109 12.99 8.71 -2.66
CA ARG A 109 12.44 7.39 -3.02
C ARG A 109 10.97 7.46 -3.41
N LEU A 110 10.16 8.24 -2.70
CA LEU A 110 8.74 8.42 -3.02
C LEU A 110 8.54 9.18 -4.34
N LYS A 111 9.33 10.22 -4.62
CA LYS A 111 9.30 10.92 -5.91
C LYS A 111 9.62 9.97 -7.06
N ARG A 112 10.68 9.16 -6.92
CA ARG A 112 11.08 8.16 -7.92
C ARG A 112 9.99 7.12 -8.17
N LEU A 113 9.36 6.62 -7.10
CA LEU A 113 8.26 5.67 -7.21
C LEU A 113 7.01 6.30 -7.86
N ASN A 114 6.71 7.58 -7.58
CA ASN A 114 5.57 8.27 -8.17
C ASN A 114 5.79 8.68 -9.64
N ALA A 115 7.04 8.84 -10.07
CA ALA A 115 7.39 9.07 -11.47
C ALA A 115 7.23 7.80 -12.33
N ASP A 116 7.25 6.62 -11.72
CA ASP A 116 6.96 5.36 -12.38
C ASP A 116 5.44 5.20 -12.60
N LEU A 117 5.02 5.32 -13.87
CA LEU A 117 3.63 5.21 -14.28
C LEU A 117 3.03 3.82 -13.98
N GLU A 118 3.83 2.76 -14.07
CA GLU A 118 3.36 1.39 -13.79
C GLU A 118 3.11 1.19 -12.29
N PHE A 119 3.99 1.73 -11.45
CA PHE A 119 3.79 1.77 -10.00
C PHE A 119 2.54 2.58 -9.63
N ARG A 120 2.38 3.77 -10.22
CA ARG A 120 1.25 4.66 -9.96
C ARG A 120 -0.08 4.03 -10.37
N ALA A 121 -0.14 3.38 -11.52
CA ALA A 121 -1.33 2.67 -11.99
C ALA A 121 -1.70 1.48 -11.07
N LYS A 122 -0.72 0.66 -10.67
CA LYS A 122 -0.95 -0.45 -9.71
C LYS A 122 -1.38 0.06 -8.34
N HIS A 123 -0.80 1.17 -7.88
CA HIS A 123 -1.16 1.79 -6.62
C HIS A 123 -2.61 2.29 -6.63
N LEU A 124 -3.00 3.04 -7.66
CA LEU A 124 -4.38 3.53 -7.84
C LEU A 124 -5.39 2.39 -7.97
N TYR A 125 -5.05 1.34 -8.72
CA TYR A 125 -5.89 0.14 -8.82
C TYR A 125 -6.09 -0.54 -7.45
N GLY A 126 -5.01 -0.67 -6.67
CA GLY A 126 -5.08 -1.22 -5.31
C GLY A 126 -5.96 -0.38 -4.38
N VAL A 127 -5.86 0.95 -4.48
CA VAL A 127 -6.71 1.89 -3.73
C VAL A 127 -8.18 1.76 -4.17
N LYS A 128 -8.46 1.73 -5.47
CA LYS A 128 -9.82 1.54 -6.02
C LYS A 128 -10.45 0.23 -5.52
N ARG A 129 -9.73 -0.89 -5.65
CA ARG A 129 -10.20 -2.20 -5.20
C ARG A 129 -10.44 -2.24 -3.69
N PHE A 130 -9.58 -1.61 -2.89
CA PHE A 130 -9.78 -1.49 -1.45
C PHE A 130 -11.09 -0.75 -1.13
N TRP A 131 -11.38 0.33 -1.85
CA TRP A 131 -12.63 1.09 -1.67
C TRP A 131 -13.87 0.36 -2.17
N GLU A 132 -13.78 -0.39 -3.27
CA GLU A 132 -14.85 -1.28 -3.72
C GLU A 132 -15.16 -2.36 -2.69
N ASP A 133 -14.14 -3.02 -2.13
CA ASP A 133 -14.29 -3.99 -1.05
C ASP A 133 -14.86 -3.35 0.24
N TYR A 134 -14.43 -2.13 0.57
CA TYR A 134 -14.99 -1.36 1.68
C TYR A 134 -16.49 -1.06 1.48
N ARG A 135 -16.87 -0.59 0.29
CA ARG A 135 -18.28 -0.32 -0.08
C ARG A 135 -19.12 -1.60 0.00
N LEU A 136 -18.60 -2.71 -0.53
CA LEU A 136 -19.27 -4.02 -0.47
C LEU A 136 -19.47 -4.48 0.99
N ARG A 137 -18.45 -4.36 1.84
CA ARG A 137 -18.56 -4.71 3.27
C ARG A 137 -19.58 -3.85 4.00
N LYS A 138 -19.58 -2.53 3.76
CA LYS A 138 -20.57 -1.60 4.33
C LYS A 138 -21.99 -1.92 3.85
N ALA A 139 -22.17 -2.23 2.58
CA ALA A 139 -23.47 -2.61 2.01
C ALA A 139 -24.00 -3.93 2.61
N VAL A 140 -23.12 -4.93 2.78
CA VAL A 140 -23.43 -6.21 3.45
C VAL A 140 -23.74 -6.00 4.93
N GLU A 141 -23.06 -5.07 5.60
CA GLU A 141 -23.34 -4.72 7.00
C GLU A 141 -24.69 -4.02 7.16
N LEU A 142 -25.07 -3.13 6.22
CA LEU A 142 -26.37 -2.47 6.18
C LEU A 142 -27.53 -3.44 5.87
N HIS A 143 -27.30 -4.48 5.08
CA HIS A 143 -28.32 -5.45 4.66
C HIS A 143 -28.24 -6.77 5.45
N ARG A 144 -27.54 -6.79 6.59
CA ARG A 144 -27.37 -8.02 7.38
C ARG A 144 -28.67 -8.34 8.13
N PRO A 145 -29.30 -9.51 7.92
CA PRO A 145 -30.43 -9.93 8.73
C PRO A 145 -29.98 -10.26 10.17
N ALA A 146 -30.81 -9.87 11.14
CA ALA A 146 -30.56 -10.11 12.56
C ALA A 146 -30.49 -11.63 12.83
N GLY A 147 -29.29 -12.14 13.12
CA GLY A 147 -29.09 -13.55 13.49
C GLY A 147 -27.88 -14.24 12.86
N TRP A 148 -27.24 -13.66 11.84
CA TRP A 148 -26.03 -14.24 11.24
C TRP A 148 -24.77 -13.82 11.99
N GLY A 149 -24.25 -14.71 12.83
CA GLY A 149 -22.97 -14.55 13.54
C GLY A 149 -21.78 -14.45 12.58
N GLY A 150 -21.29 -13.23 12.37
CA GLY A 150 -20.10 -12.95 11.57
C GLY A 150 -18.78 -13.15 12.34
N PRO A 151 -17.63 -13.18 11.64
CA PRO A 151 -16.35 -13.52 12.23
C PRO A 151 -15.94 -12.51 13.31
N SER A 152 -15.82 -13.00 14.54
CA SER A 152 -15.22 -12.39 15.73
C SER A 152 -14.24 -11.25 15.42
N SER A 153 -14.71 -10.01 15.53
CA SER A 153 -13.88 -8.81 15.64
C SER A 153 -13.28 -8.74 17.04
N LYS A 154 -12.32 -9.62 17.33
CA LYS A 154 -11.33 -9.36 18.40
C LYS A 154 -10.35 -8.28 17.94
N GLN A 155 -10.86 -7.06 17.74
CA GLN A 155 -10.10 -5.81 17.74
C GLN A 155 -10.93 -4.76 18.50
N LYS A 156 -11.27 -5.06 19.76
CA LYS A 156 -11.67 -4.04 20.72
C LYS A 156 -10.43 -3.23 21.10
N GLY A 157 -10.47 -1.91 20.91
CA GLY A 157 -9.53 -0.99 21.56
C GLY A 157 -8.54 -0.22 20.67
N ARG A 158 -8.69 -0.24 19.34
CA ARG A 158 -8.13 0.84 18.52
C ARG A 158 -9.24 1.36 17.62
N GLU A 159 -9.77 2.53 17.96
CA GLU A 159 -10.25 3.44 16.92
C GLU A 159 -9.12 3.52 15.89
N ARG A 160 -9.31 2.84 14.77
CA ARG A 160 -8.53 3.14 13.59
C ARG A 160 -9.04 4.53 13.22
N VAL A 161 -8.35 5.56 13.70
CA VAL A 161 -8.51 6.90 13.13
C VAL A 161 -8.24 6.66 11.65
N PRO A 162 -9.26 6.75 10.79
CA PRO A 162 -9.01 6.68 9.37
C PRO A 162 -7.95 7.75 9.09
N ILE A 163 -6.98 7.45 8.23
CA ILE A 163 -6.32 8.55 7.54
C ILE A 163 -7.49 9.21 6.81
N VAL A 164 -7.99 10.32 7.36
CA VAL A 164 -8.99 11.16 6.73
C VAL A 164 -8.26 11.78 5.55
N VAL A 165 -8.15 11.00 4.48
CA VAL A 165 -8.37 11.58 3.17
C VAL A 165 -9.89 11.51 3.08
N ASP A 166 -10.55 12.67 3.18
CA ASP A 166 -12.00 12.72 3.23
C ASP A 166 -12.54 11.89 2.05
N LEU A 167 -13.34 10.86 2.34
CA LEU A 167 -14.01 10.09 1.28
C LEU A 167 -14.80 11.05 0.38
N ASP A 168 -15.33 12.11 0.99
CA ASP A 168 -16.05 13.16 0.30
C ASP A 168 -15.12 13.93 -0.65
N GLU A 169 -13.83 14.15 -0.34
CA GLU A 169 -12.87 14.75 -1.27
C GLU A 169 -12.51 13.83 -2.45
N ILE A 170 -12.30 12.53 -2.22
CA ILE A 170 -11.91 11.60 -3.30
C ILE A 170 -13.12 11.28 -4.20
N VAL A 171 -14.30 11.05 -3.60
CA VAL A 171 -15.54 10.79 -4.34
C VAL A 171 -16.04 12.07 -5.01
N ALA A 172 -15.89 13.24 -4.37
CA ALA A 172 -16.08 14.52 -5.06
C ALA A 172 -15.10 14.64 -6.21
N HIS A 173 -13.81 14.33 -6.06
CA HIS A 173 -12.84 14.48 -7.14
C HIS A 173 -13.14 13.60 -8.36
N ASP A 174 -13.60 12.37 -8.18
CA ASP A 174 -13.99 11.47 -9.29
C ASP A 174 -15.35 11.83 -9.91
N LEU A 175 -16.36 12.19 -9.10
CA LEU A 175 -17.67 12.65 -9.60
C LEU A 175 -17.56 14.04 -10.26
N LEU A 176 -16.74 14.91 -9.70
CA LEU A 176 -16.39 16.22 -10.25
C LEU A 176 -15.59 16.04 -11.53
N ARG A 177 -14.75 15.01 -11.67
CA ARG A 177 -14.10 14.69 -12.95
C ARG A 177 -15.11 14.27 -14.02
N GLU A 178 -16.11 13.44 -13.69
CA GLU A 178 -17.15 13.07 -14.65
C GLU A 178 -18.09 14.25 -15.01
N ASP A 179 -18.51 15.03 -14.03
CA ASP A 179 -19.39 16.17 -14.24
C ASP A 179 -18.66 17.35 -14.91
N VAL A 180 -17.37 17.55 -14.64
CA VAL A 180 -16.51 18.49 -15.38
C VAL A 180 -16.33 18.00 -16.81
N VAL A 181 -16.04 16.71 -17.04
CA VAL A 181 -15.96 16.16 -18.41
C VAL A 181 -17.28 16.33 -19.18
N LYS A 182 -18.43 16.09 -18.54
CA LYS A 182 -19.76 16.34 -19.13
C LYS A 182 -20.08 17.83 -19.31
N ALA A 183 -19.53 18.72 -18.49
CA ALA A 183 -19.70 20.15 -18.67
C ALA A 183 -18.78 20.70 -19.76
N LEU A 184 -17.59 20.12 -19.93
CA LEU A 184 -16.62 20.46 -20.97
C LEU A 184 -17.15 20.14 -22.37
N THR A 185 -17.94 19.08 -22.55
CA THR A 185 -18.57 18.77 -23.84
C THR A 185 -19.57 19.84 -24.30
N GLY A 186 -20.01 20.73 -23.40
CA GLY A 186 -20.85 21.88 -23.73
C GLY A 186 -20.07 23.14 -24.10
N LEU A 187 -18.74 23.12 -24.04
CA LEU A 187 -17.89 24.25 -24.45
C LEU A 187 -17.54 24.17 -25.94
N PRO A 188 -17.24 25.31 -26.58
CA PRO A 188 -16.58 25.34 -27.87
C PRO A 188 -15.25 24.56 -27.84
N SER A 189 -14.93 23.87 -28.94
CA SER A 189 -13.80 22.95 -29.05
C SER A 189 -12.44 23.54 -28.64
N LEU A 190 -12.19 24.82 -28.92
CA LEU A 190 -10.96 25.51 -28.51
C LEU A 190 -10.91 25.83 -27.01
N GLU A 191 -12.04 26.24 -26.41
CA GLU A 191 -12.13 26.49 -24.97
C GLU A 191 -12.01 25.17 -24.18
N GLN A 192 -12.61 24.11 -24.71
CA GLN A 192 -12.48 22.76 -24.17
C GLN A 192 -11.03 22.29 -24.21
N ALA A 193 -10.33 22.46 -25.34
CA ALA A 193 -8.94 22.07 -25.51
C ALA A 193 -8.02 22.77 -24.50
N VAL A 194 -8.16 24.09 -24.37
CA VAL A 194 -7.34 24.90 -23.45
C VAL A 194 -7.62 24.53 -21.99
N VAL A 195 -8.88 24.37 -21.60
CA VAL A 195 -9.23 23.98 -20.21
C VAL A 195 -8.78 22.54 -19.91
N SER A 196 -8.86 21.63 -20.88
CA SER A 196 -8.41 20.24 -20.69
C SER A 196 -6.89 20.14 -20.54
N GLU A 197 -6.13 20.87 -21.36
CA GLU A 197 -4.65 20.88 -21.30
C GLU A 197 -4.15 21.54 -20.02
N GLU A 198 -4.69 22.71 -19.62
CA GLU A 198 -4.27 23.44 -18.41
C GLU A 198 -4.45 22.61 -17.14
N TYR A 199 -5.54 21.84 -17.06
CA TYR A 199 -5.89 21.04 -15.88
C TYR A 199 -5.55 19.55 -16.01
N GLY A 200 -4.83 19.14 -17.06
CA GLY A 200 -4.41 17.76 -17.29
C GLY A 200 -5.56 16.76 -17.38
N LEU A 201 -6.69 17.19 -17.93
CA LEU A 201 -7.87 16.35 -18.14
C LEU A 201 -7.67 15.53 -19.41
N ASP A 202 -7.78 14.21 -19.27
CA ASP A 202 -7.70 13.24 -20.37
C ASP A 202 -8.96 13.33 -21.25
N PHE A 203 -9.06 14.42 -22.01
CA PHE A 203 -10.17 14.72 -22.89
C PHE A 203 -9.65 14.94 -24.32
N PRO A 204 -10.08 14.14 -25.30
CA PRO A 204 -9.59 14.27 -26.67
C PRO A 204 -10.14 15.55 -27.31
N HIS A 205 -9.27 16.54 -27.54
CA HIS A 205 -9.70 17.83 -28.09
C HIS A 205 -9.33 18.10 -29.55
N GLY A 206 -8.51 17.27 -30.22
CA GLY A 206 -8.25 17.34 -31.67
C GLY A 206 -7.65 18.65 -32.21
N GLN A 207 -7.37 19.63 -31.34
CA GLN A 207 -6.84 20.95 -31.68
C GLN A 207 -5.33 21.00 -31.48
N ASP A 208 -4.63 21.67 -32.40
CA ASP A 208 -3.21 21.96 -32.30
C ASP A 208 -2.99 23.24 -31.47
N LEU A 209 -2.81 23.06 -30.16
CA LEU A 209 -2.70 24.14 -29.19
C LEU A 209 -1.38 24.95 -29.30
N LYS A 210 -0.41 24.47 -30.10
CA LYS A 210 0.91 25.13 -30.27
C LYS A 210 0.85 26.44 -31.05
N LYS A 211 -0.29 26.74 -31.67
CA LYS A 211 -0.51 27.96 -32.48
C LYS A 211 -1.19 29.09 -31.71
N ILE A 212 -1.63 28.83 -30.48
CA ILE A 212 -2.31 29.80 -29.64
C ILE A 212 -1.25 30.58 -28.86
N ASP A 213 -1.28 31.90 -28.95
CA ASP A 213 -0.39 32.75 -28.15
C ASP A 213 -0.85 32.84 -26.69
N GLY A 214 0.05 33.25 -25.78
CA GLY A 214 -0.26 33.29 -24.35
C GLY A 214 -1.40 34.25 -23.97
N SER A 215 -1.70 35.26 -24.79
CA SER A 215 -2.80 36.19 -24.53
C SER A 215 -4.15 35.58 -24.90
N GLU A 216 -4.19 34.87 -26.02
CA GLU A 216 -5.35 34.14 -26.50
C GLU A 216 -5.64 32.91 -25.64
N TRP A 217 -4.60 32.23 -25.14
CA TRP A 217 -4.69 31.15 -24.16
C TRP A 217 -5.46 31.59 -22.91
N ASN A 218 -5.01 32.69 -22.28
CA ASN A 218 -5.63 33.21 -21.08
C ASN A 218 -7.08 33.67 -21.33
N ARG A 219 -7.36 34.23 -22.51
CA ARG A 219 -8.73 34.61 -22.88
C ARG A 219 -9.64 33.40 -22.99
N LEU A 220 -9.21 32.34 -23.69
CA LEU A 220 -9.98 31.11 -23.88
C LEU A 220 -10.18 30.35 -22.57
N LEU A 221 -9.14 30.28 -21.73
CA LEU A 221 -9.21 29.68 -20.40
C LEU A 221 -10.24 30.39 -19.52
N ASN A 222 -10.19 31.73 -19.46
CA ASN A 222 -11.14 32.51 -18.66
C ASN A 222 -12.58 32.41 -19.17
N LEU A 223 -12.78 32.34 -20.50
CA LEU A 223 -14.11 32.13 -21.10
C LEU A 223 -14.67 30.74 -20.76
N GLY A 224 -13.86 29.69 -20.90
CA GLY A 224 -14.23 28.33 -20.54
C GLY A 224 -14.60 28.22 -19.06
N LEU A 225 -13.74 28.74 -18.17
CA LEU A 225 -13.99 28.76 -16.72
C LEU A 225 -15.25 29.57 -16.35
N ALA A 226 -15.49 30.72 -16.99
CA ALA A 226 -16.68 31.52 -16.75
C ALA A 226 -17.97 30.79 -17.14
N LYS A 227 -17.93 29.98 -18.21
CA LYS A 227 -19.07 29.14 -18.64
C LYS A 227 -19.27 27.93 -17.71
N LEU A 228 -18.18 27.29 -17.26
CA LEU A 228 -18.25 26.19 -16.29
C LEU A 228 -18.82 26.66 -14.94
N ARG A 229 -18.47 27.87 -14.48
CA ARG A 229 -19.03 28.49 -13.25
C ARG A 229 -20.55 28.75 -13.33
N LYS A 230 -21.11 28.90 -14.53
CA LYS A 230 -22.56 29.06 -14.74
C LYS A 230 -23.31 27.72 -14.73
N ASN A 231 -22.61 26.59 -14.78
CA ASN A 231 -23.22 25.27 -14.71
C ASN A 231 -23.78 25.02 -13.29
N LYS A 232 -25.11 24.88 -13.18
CA LYS A 232 -25.79 24.67 -11.89
C LYS A 232 -25.28 23.45 -11.10
N LYS A 233 -24.79 22.42 -11.78
CA LYS A 233 -24.23 21.22 -11.13
C LYS A 233 -22.83 21.47 -10.54
N LEU A 234 -22.02 22.31 -11.19
CA LEU A 234 -20.67 22.67 -10.74
C LEU A 234 -20.66 23.86 -9.77
N LYS A 235 -21.73 24.66 -9.73
CA LYS A 235 -21.87 25.85 -8.87
C LYS A 235 -21.78 25.54 -7.38
N ASN A 236 -22.21 24.34 -6.96
CA ASN A 236 -22.12 23.91 -5.55
C ASN A 236 -20.71 23.48 -5.14
N TRP A 237 -19.77 23.36 -6.10
CA TRP A 237 -18.40 22.89 -5.88
C TRP A 237 -17.34 23.98 -6.10
N LEU A 238 -17.65 25.00 -6.92
CA LEU A 238 -16.73 26.09 -7.31
C LEU A 238 -17.02 27.43 -6.60
N GLY A 239 -18.00 27.47 -5.70
CA GLY A 239 -18.37 28.63 -4.89
C GLY A 239 -17.90 28.48 -3.46
#